data_AF-A0A662PYH1-F1
#
_entry.id   AF-A0A662PYH1-F1
#
_cell.length_a   1.000
_cell.length_b   1.000
_cell.length_c   1.000
_cell.angle_alpha   90.00
_cell.angle_beta   90.00
_cell.angle_gamma   90.00
#
_symmetry.space_group_name_H-M   'P 1'
#
loop_
_entity.id
_entity.type
_entity.pdbx_description
1 polymer ?
#
loop_
_entity_poly.entity_id
_entity_poly.type
_entity_poly.pdbx_seq_one_letter_code
_entity_poly.pdbx_strand_id
1 'polypeptide(L)' 'YLARSIYELAYSMSLEIKLRKVNGKIVRKWVLRKAAERLGVPVEIVQRSKKAAQYSSGIQKKLKKLLSRAGDRLDR' A
#
# COMPACT_ATOMS: atom_id res chain seq x y z
N TYR A 1 12.50 -3.94 -2.79
CA TYR A 1 12.34 -2.70 -1.98
C TYR A 1 13.28 -2.62 -0.79
N LEU A 2 13.60 -3.72 -0.10
CA LEU A 2 14.47 -3.70 1.09
C LEU A 2 15.97 -3.84 0.78
N ALA A 3 16.36 -3.78 -0.50
CA ALA A 3 17.77 -3.69 -0.86
C ALA A 3 18.36 -2.40 -0.26
N ARG A 4 19.55 -2.48 0.32
CA ARG A 4 20.18 -1.38 1.07
C ARG A 4 20.24 -0.08 0.28
N SER A 5 20.66 -0.15 -0.98
CA SER A 5 20.74 1.00 -1.89
C SER A 5 19.38 1.68 -2.11
N ILE A 6 18.29 0.91 -2.21
CA ILE A 6 16.94 1.44 -2.37
C ILE A 6 16.45 2.08 -1.06
N TYR A 7 16.81 1.50 0.08
CA TYR A 7 16.48 2.08 1.40
C TYR A 7 17.20 3.41 1.60
N GLU A 8 18.51 3.47 1.38
CA GLU A 8 19.31 4.69 1.56
C GLU A 8 18.83 5.80 0.62
N LEU A 9 18.53 5.47 -0.64
CA LEU A 9 17.90 6.40 -1.58
C LEU A 9 16.54 6.88 -1.06
N ALA A 10 15.68 5.98 -0.59
CA ALA A 10 14.38 6.36 -0.06
C ALA A 10 14.52 7.21 1.22
N TYR A 11 15.55 6.99 2.03
CA TYR A 11 15.80 7.72 3.26
C TYR A 11 16.24 9.17 2.99
N SER A 12 17.13 9.38 2.01
CA SER A 12 17.62 10.72 1.64
C SER A 12 16.60 11.59 0.90
N MET A 13 15.52 10.99 0.37
CA MET A 13 14.46 11.69 -0.35
C MET A 13 13.58 12.57 0.55
N SER A 14 13.31 13.80 0.08
CA SER A 14 12.33 14.71 0.72
C SER A 14 10.90 14.15 0.74
N LEU A 15 10.06 14.68 1.61
CA LEU A 15 8.68 14.21 1.74
C LEU A 15 7.81 14.54 0.51
N GLU A 16 8.06 15.68 -0.13
CA GLU A 16 7.30 16.22 -1.27
C GLU A 16 7.38 15.36 -2.54
N ILE A 17 8.43 14.56 -2.67
CA ILE A 17 8.57 13.60 -3.76
C ILE A 17 7.92 12.25 -3.43
N LYS A 18 7.63 11.98 -2.16
CA LYS A 18 6.89 10.78 -1.70
C LYS A 18 5.38 11.03 -1.65
N LEU A 19 4.97 12.24 -1.29
CA LEU A 19 3.59 12.70 -1.12
C LEU A 19 3.32 13.93 -2.00
N ARG A 20 2.24 13.90 -2.79
CA ARG A 20 1.85 15.02 -3.65
C ARG A 20 0.39 15.37 -3.45
N LYS A 21 0.06 16.67 -3.37
CA LYS A 21 -1.33 17.14 -3.42
C LYS A 21 -1.76 17.27 -4.88
N VAL A 22 -2.82 16.57 -5.27
CA VAL A 22 -3.41 16.60 -6.62
C VAL A 22 -4.92 16.72 -6.45
N ASN A 23 -5.53 17.75 -7.04
CA ASN A 23 -6.97 18.02 -6.96
C ASN A 23 -7.51 17.96 -5.52
N GLY A 24 -6.78 18.61 -4.59
CA GLY A 24 -7.15 18.63 -3.16
C GLY A 24 -6.84 17.36 -2.37
N LYS A 25 -6.46 16.24 -3.01
CA LYS A 25 -6.19 14.95 -2.35
C LYS A 25 -4.70 14.64 -2.25
N ILE A 26 -4.29 13.99 -1.17
CA ILE A 26 -2.90 13.53 -0.98
C ILE A 26 -2.71 12.17 -1.68
N VAL A 27 -1.83 12.16 -2.68
CA VAL A 27 -1.39 10.96 -3.39
C VAL A 27 -0.08 10.47 -2.80
N ARG A 28 -0.08 9.23 -2.31
CA ARG A 28 1.11 8.56 -1.76
C ARG A 28 1.92 7.87 -2.84
N LYS A 29 3.22 7.66 -2.56
CA LYS A 29 4.20 6.97 -3.43
C LYS A 29 4.44 7.70 -4.75
N TRP A 30 4.41 9.03 -4.74
CA TRP A 30 4.42 9.83 -5.97
C TRP A 30 5.62 9.52 -6.89
N VAL A 31 6.84 9.53 -6.35
CA VAL A 31 8.05 9.17 -7.12
C VAL A 31 7.97 7.78 -7.77
N LEU A 32 7.41 6.78 -7.08
CA LEU A 32 7.27 5.43 -7.61
C LEU A 32 6.21 5.37 -8.73
N ARG A 33 5.15 6.17 -8.62
CA ARG A 33 4.13 6.28 -9.69
C ARG A 33 4.74 6.92 -10.93
N LYS A 34 5.54 7.97 -10.77
CA LYS A 34 6.27 8.58 -11.90
C LYS A 34 7.30 7.66 -12.54
N ALA A 35 8.00 6.85 -11.74
CA ALA A 35 8.86 5.80 -12.28
C ALA A 35 8.06 4.77 -13.08
N ALA A 36 6.91 4.31 -12.57
CA ALA A 36 6.04 3.35 -13.27
C ALA A 36 5.45 3.91 -14.57
N GLU A 37 5.02 5.18 -14.58
CA GLU A 37 4.58 5.87 -15.81
C GLU A 37 5.68 5.86 -16.88
N ARG A 38 6.91 6.24 -16.50
CA ARG A 38 8.07 6.25 -17.42
C ARG A 38 8.45 4.87 -17.94
N LEU A 39 8.13 3.81 -17.18
CA LEU A 39 8.34 2.42 -17.58
C LEU A 39 7.19 1.83 -18.42
N GLY A 40 6.17 2.63 -18.76
CA GLY A 40 5.05 2.20 -19.60
C GLY A 40 3.99 1.36 -18.89
N VAL A 41 3.92 1.43 -17.56
CA VAL A 41 2.86 0.73 -16.81
C VAL A 41 1.49 1.37 -17.12
N PRO A 42 0.44 0.58 -17.39
CA PRO A 42 -0.90 1.10 -17.68
C PRO A 42 -1.42 2.08 -16.62
N VAL A 43 -2.11 3.12 -17.08
CA VAL A 43 -2.54 4.25 -16.24
C VAL A 43 -3.46 3.79 -15.10
N GLU A 44 -4.27 2.76 -15.33
CA GLU A 44 -5.17 2.19 -14.34
C GLU A 44 -4.40 1.58 -13.16
N ILE A 45 -3.23 0.99 -13.43
CA ILE A 45 -2.33 0.43 -12.41
C ILE A 45 -1.57 1.55 -11.71
N VAL A 46 -1.02 2.51 -12.48
CA VAL A 46 -0.29 3.67 -11.96
C VAL A 46 -1.14 4.49 -11.01
N GLN A 47 -2.42 4.69 -11.30
CA GLN A 47 -3.32 5.52 -10.50
C GLN A 47 -4.02 4.75 -9.38
N ARG A 48 -3.93 3.42 -9.36
CA ARG A 48 -4.59 2.58 -8.36
C ARG A 48 -4.24 3.00 -6.94
N SER A 49 -5.26 3.13 -6.10
CA SER A 49 -5.08 3.44 -4.69
C SER A 49 -4.32 2.32 -3.98
N LYS A 50 -3.43 2.67 -3.04
CA LYS A 50 -2.73 1.65 -2.24
C LYS A 50 -3.72 1.00 -1.30
N LYS A 51 -3.97 -0.29 -1.51
CA LYS A 51 -4.67 -1.19 -0.59
C LYS A 51 -3.67 -2.25 -0.11
N ALA A 52 -3.59 -2.50 1.19
CA ALA A 52 -2.70 -3.54 1.70
C ALA A 52 -3.30 -4.93 1.43
N ALA A 53 -2.42 -5.93 1.25
CA ALA A 53 -2.78 -7.27 0.82
C ALA A 53 -3.82 -7.92 1.75
N GLN A 54 -3.74 -7.66 3.06
CA GLN A 54 -4.67 -8.22 4.02
C GLN A 54 -6.13 -7.77 3.83
N TYR A 55 -6.32 -6.54 3.34
CA TYR A 55 -7.66 -5.99 3.08
C TYR A 55 -8.16 -6.37 1.69
N SER A 56 -7.27 -6.48 0.70
CA SER A 56 -7.67 -6.81 -0.68
C SER A 56 -7.95 -8.30 -0.87
N SER A 57 -7.24 -9.19 -0.17
CA SER A 57 -7.40 -10.64 -0.24
C SER A 57 -8.61 -11.16 0.55
N GLY A 58 -9.18 -10.36 1.46
CA GLY A 58 -10.22 -10.80 2.39
C GLY A 58 -9.70 -11.68 3.53
N ILE A 59 -8.37 -11.88 3.65
CA ILE A 59 -7.78 -12.71 4.71
C ILE A 59 -8.11 -12.16 6.10
N GLN A 60 -8.13 -10.83 6.27
CA GLN A 60 -8.51 -10.23 7.55
C GLN A 60 -9.96 -10.55 7.94
N LYS A 61 -10.88 -10.54 6.96
CA LYS A 61 -12.29 -10.90 7.20
C LYS A 61 -12.42 -12.36 7.61
N LYS A 62 -11.69 -13.26 6.94
CA LYS A 62 -11.66 -14.69 7.28
C LYS A 62 -11.06 -14.92 8.68
N LEU A 63 -9.94 -14.27 8.98
CA LEU A 63 -9.29 -14.36 10.29
C LEU A 63 -10.23 -13.90 11.40
N LYS A 64 -10.91 -12.75 11.24
CA LYS A 64 -11.89 -12.27 12.22
C LYS A 64 -13.02 -13.27 12.47
N LYS A 65 -13.53 -13.93 11.42
CA LYS A 65 -14.57 -14.96 11.52
C LYS A 65 -14.09 -16.25 12.19
N LEU A 66 -12.82 -16.62 12.01
CA LEU A 66 -12.23 -17.78 12.67
C LEU A 66 -12.05 -17.52 14.17
N LEU A 67 -11.53 -16.34 14.53
CA LEU A 67 -11.33 -15.94 15.92
C LEU A 67 -12.65 -15.80 16.69
N SER A 68 -13.70 -15.23 16.08
CA SER A 68 -15.01 -15.15 16.74
C SER A 68 -15.57 -16.53 17.07
N ARG A 69 -15.48 -17.48 16.14
CA ARG A 69 -15.91 -18.87 16.35
C ARG A 69 -15.08 -19.61 17.42
N ALA A 70 -13.82 -19.24 17.57
CA ALA A 70 -12.96 -19.80 18.62
C ALA A 70 -13.34 -19.24 19.99
N GLY A 71 -13.63 -17.94 20.09
CA GLY A 71 -14.17 -17.32 21.31
C GLY A 71 -15.49 -17.96 21.74
N ASP A 72 -16.45 -18.08 20.82
CA ASP A 72 -17.77 -18.69 21.10
C ASP A 72 -17.70 -20.16 21.58
N ARG A 73 -16.57 -20.85 21.34
CA ARG A 73 -16.33 -22.24 21.79
C ARG A 73 -15.68 -22.33 23.17
N LEU A 74 -14.99 -21.28 23.61
CA LEU A 74 -14.32 -21.23 24.91
C LEU A 74 -15.28 -20.72 26.00
N ASP A 75 -16.33 -19.99 25.62
CA ASP A 75 -17.38 -19.50 26.51
C ASP A 75 -18.54 -20.51 26.73
N ARG A 76 -18.43 -21.75 26.22
CA ARG A 76 -19.36 -22.87 26.47
C ARG A 76 -18.71 -23.94 27.33
#